data_AF-A0A838PW34-F1
#
_entry.id   AF-A0A838PW34-F1
#
_cell.length_a   1.000
_cell.length_b   1.000
_cell.length_c   1.000
_cell.angle_alpha   90.00
_cell.angle_beta   90.00
_cell.angle_gamma   90.00
#
_symmetry.space_group_name_H-M   'P 1'
#
loop_
_entity.id
_entity.type
_entity.pdbx_description
1 polymer ?
#
loop_
_entity_poly.entity_id
_entity_poly.type
_entity_poly.pdbx_seq_one_letter_code
_entity_poly.pdbx_strand_id
1 'polypeptide(L)'
;MAVVVVDRHWIVTHASPRFTELLGWPPEVISGRSLADLVHPDDQSGWEAALGDLDLLGFAALDCRVHSSSGGWLRLAATMTSHQQLITVLCEIRLRD
;
A
#
# COMPACT_ATOMS: atom_id res chain seq x y z
N MET A 1 -12.80 -4.71 2.82
CA MET A 1 -11.74 -4.04 2.05
C MET A 1 -10.82 -3.31 3.02
N ALA A 2 -9.49 -3.40 2.87
CA ALA A 2 -8.55 -2.62 3.68
C ALA A 2 -8.25 -1.29 2.97
N VAL A 3 -7.96 -0.23 3.73
CA VAL A 3 -7.69 1.11 3.18
C VAL A 3 -6.51 1.71 3.93
N VAL A 4 -5.60 2.32 3.18
CA VAL A 4 -4.54 3.18 3.72
C VAL A 4 -4.51 4.47 2.91
N VAL A 5 -4.33 5.60 3.58
CA VAL A 5 -4.16 6.91 2.97
C VAL A 5 -2.75 7.37 3.24
N VAL A 6 -2.10 7.88 2.20
CA VAL A 6 -0.74 8.39 2.27
C VAL A 6 -0.68 9.82 1.73
N ASP A 7 0.33 10.56 2.14
CA ASP A 7 0.70 11.82 1.48
C ASP A 7 1.50 11.57 0.19
N ARG A 8 1.89 12.64 -0.49
CA ARG A 8 2.70 12.60 -1.73
C ARG A 8 4.11 12.01 -1.57
N HIS A 9 4.58 11.78 -0.35
CA HIS A 9 5.86 11.12 -0.05
C HIS A 9 5.66 9.68 0.41
N TRP A 10 4.46 9.12 0.18
CA TRP A 10 4.06 7.77 0.60
C TRP A 10 3.98 7.59 2.11
N ILE A 11 3.96 8.68 2.88
CA ILE A 11 3.85 8.62 4.33
C ILE A 11 2.41 8.33 4.72
N VAL A 12 2.19 7.26 5.47
CA VAL A 12 0.87 6.85 5.96
C VAL A 12 0.30 7.91 6.90
N THR A 13 -0.79 8.54 6.48
CA THR A 13 -1.54 9.53 7.27
C THR A 13 -2.77 8.92 7.92
N HIS A 14 -3.28 7.82 7.36
CA HIS A 14 -4.38 7.05 7.92
C HIS A 14 -4.29 5.58 7.51
N ALA A 15 -4.60 4.66 8.41
CA ALA A 15 -4.77 3.24 8.10
C ALA A 15 -6.05 2.73 8.75
N SER A 16 -6.87 1.98 8.00
CA SER A 16 -8.08 1.40 8.55
C SER A 16 -7.76 0.21 9.49
N PRO A 17 -8.64 -0.12 10.45
CA PRO A 17 -8.44 -1.28 11.33
C PRO A 17 -8.22 -2.59 10.54
N ARG A 18 -8.88 -2.72 9.38
CA ARG A 18 -8.69 -3.89 8.52
C ARG A 18 -7.32 -3.91 7.85
N PHE A 19 -6.71 -2.77 7.55
CA PHE A 19 -5.33 -2.71 7.05
C PHE A 19 -4.33 -3.13 8.13
N THR A 20 -4.53 -2.70 9.37
CA THR A 20 -3.68 -3.09 10.50
C THR A 20 -3.81 -4.57 10.83
N GLU A 21 -5.04 -5.12 10.83
CA GLU A 21 -5.29 -6.55 10.99
C GLU A 21 -4.65 -7.37 9.86
N LEU A 22 -4.77 -6.87 8.61
CA LEU A 22 -4.24 -7.51 7.42
C LEU A 22 -2.73 -7.71 7.50
N LEU A 23 -1.99 -6.65 7.83
CA LEU A 23 -0.52 -6.69 7.86
C LEU A 23 0.05 -7.05 9.24
N GLY A 24 -0.80 -7.10 10.26
CA GLY A 24 -0.42 -7.34 11.66
C GLY A 24 0.33 -6.17 12.31
N TRP A 25 0.38 -4.99 11.68
CA TRP A 25 1.05 -3.81 12.23
C TRP A 25 0.07 -2.96 13.05
N PRO A 26 0.41 -2.58 14.29
CA PRO A 26 -0.38 -1.62 15.05
C PRO A 26 -0.47 -0.25 14.33
N PRO A 27 -1.60 0.47 14.43
CA PRO A 27 -1.77 1.75 13.76
C PRO A 27 -0.72 2.80 14.17
N GLU A 28 -0.21 2.73 15.40
CA GLU A 28 0.85 3.61 15.94
C GLU A 28 2.21 3.33 15.31
N VAL A 29 2.41 2.09 14.84
CA VAL A 29 3.63 1.68 14.15
C VAL A 29 3.57 2.07 12.69
N ILE A 30 2.41 1.91 12.04
CA ILE A 30 2.26 2.14 10.61
C ILE A 30 2.15 3.63 10.25
N SER A 31 1.52 4.42 11.12
CA SER A 31 1.34 5.86 10.89
C SER A 31 2.71 6.56 10.85
N GLY A 32 2.91 7.44 9.87
CA GLY A 32 4.18 8.14 9.68
C GLY A 32 5.29 7.33 8.99
N ARG A 33 5.06 6.05 8.66
CA ARG A 33 5.98 5.25 7.85
C ARG A 33 5.70 5.42 6.37
N SER A 34 6.71 5.20 5.54
CA SER A 34 6.52 5.11 4.10
C SER A 34 5.87 3.78 3.74
N LEU A 35 4.78 3.84 2.97
CA LEU A 35 4.11 2.65 2.43
C LEU A 35 5.03 1.89 1.46
N ALA A 36 5.94 2.60 0.77
CA ALA A 36 6.91 2.01 -0.16
C ALA A 36 7.90 1.07 0.55
N ASP A 37 8.20 1.31 1.84
CA ASP A 37 9.11 0.46 2.63
C ASP A 37 8.52 -0.94 2.88
N LEU A 38 7.21 -1.09 2.72
CA LEU A 38 6.54 -2.38 2.89
C LEU A 38 6.62 -3.23 1.62
N VAL A 39 6.87 -2.65 0.44
CA VAL A 39 6.88 -3.37 -0.83
C VAL A 39 8.11 -4.26 -0.92
N HIS A 40 7.91 -5.52 -1.30
CA HIS A 40 8.99 -6.48 -1.50
C HIS A 40 10.02 -5.96 -2.51
N PRO A 41 11.33 -6.12 -2.29
CA PRO A 41 12.37 -5.63 -3.19
C PRO A 41 12.18 -6.01 -4.67
N ASP A 42 11.85 -7.27 -4.96
CA ASP A 42 11.57 -7.74 -6.33
C ASP A 42 10.33 -7.09 -6.99
N ASP A 43 9.43 -6.48 -6.21
CA ASP A 43 8.20 -5.86 -6.73
C ASP A 43 8.37 -4.33 -6.90
N GLN A 44 9.55 -3.77 -6.60
CA GLN A 44 9.83 -2.33 -6.68
C GLN A 44 9.69 -1.77 -8.10
N SER A 45 10.09 -2.51 -9.14
CA SER A 45 9.91 -2.04 -10.52
C SER A 45 8.42 -1.95 -10.91
N GLY A 46 7.58 -2.84 -10.38
CA GLY A 46 6.13 -2.76 -10.58
C GLY A 46 5.51 -1.59 -9.82
N TRP A 47 6.01 -1.32 -8.61
CA TRP A 47 5.66 -0.14 -7.83
C TRP A 47 6.00 1.15 -8.58
N GLU A 48 7.22 1.30 -9.09
CA GLU A 48 7.66 2.46 -9.88
C GLU A 48 6.78 2.70 -11.11
N ALA A 49 6.42 1.64 -11.83
CA ALA A 49 5.51 1.74 -12.97
C ALA A 49 4.11 2.24 -12.55
N ALA A 50 3.56 1.70 -11.45
CA ALA A 50 2.28 2.14 -10.90
C ALA A 50 2.33 3.60 -10.42
N LEU A 51 3.46 4.10 -9.94
CA LEU A 51 3.62 5.52 -9.61
C LEU A 51 3.53 6.40 -10.84
N GLY A 52 4.19 6.00 -11.94
CA GLY A 52 4.10 6.69 -13.21
C GLY A 52 2.68 6.76 -13.75
N ASP A 53 1.93 5.66 -13.66
CA ASP A 53 0.51 5.62 -14.04
C ASP A 53 -0.35 6.51 -13.13
N LEU A 54 -0.11 6.51 -11.81
CA LEU A 54 -0.83 7.37 -10.89
C LEU A 54 -0.60 8.86 -11.18
N ASP A 55 0.65 9.25 -11.47
CA ASP A 55 1.01 10.63 -11.80
C ASP A 55 0.41 11.09 -13.13
N LEU A 56 0.33 10.19 -14.12
CA LEU A 56 -0.18 10.50 -15.44
C LEU A 56 -1.71 10.46 -15.53
N LEU A 57 -2.34 9.47 -14.89
CA LEU A 57 -3.74 9.12 -15.07
C LEU A 57 -4.61 9.45 -13.83
N GLY A 58 -4.00 9.73 -12.69
CA GLY A 58 -4.69 9.94 -11.42
C GLY A 58 -5.18 8.65 -10.76
N PHE A 59 -4.94 7.49 -11.38
CA PHE A 59 -5.23 6.18 -10.82
C PHE A 59 -4.17 5.14 -11.23
N ALA A 60 -3.95 4.13 -10.41
CA ALA A 60 -3.09 2.99 -10.72
C ALA A 60 -3.57 1.72 -10.01
N ALA A 61 -3.10 0.56 -10.48
CA ALA A 61 -3.29 -0.72 -9.81
C ALA A 61 -1.98 -1.49 -9.76
N LEU A 62 -1.78 -2.25 -8.68
CA LEU A 62 -0.57 -3.01 -8.45
C LEU A 62 -0.90 -4.31 -7.70
N ASP A 63 -0.46 -5.44 -8.24
CA ASP A 63 -0.35 -6.68 -7.48
C ASP A 63 1.08 -6.80 -6.95
N CYS A 64 1.26 -6.78 -5.63
CA CYS A 64 2.57 -6.84 -5.00
C CYS A 64 2.58 -7.66 -3.71
N ARG A 65 3.80 -8.01 -3.28
CA ARG A 65 4.06 -8.55 -1.95
C ARG A 65 4.40 -7.41 -1.00
N VAL A 66 3.80 -7.45 0.19
CA VAL A 66 4.09 -6.50 1.27
C VAL A 66 4.53 -7.19 2.56
N HIS A 67 5.39 -6.52 3.32
CA HIS A 67 5.96 -7.04 4.55
C HIS A 67 4.95 -7.05 5.71
N SER A 68 4.73 -8.23 6.29
CA SER A 68 3.91 -8.45 7.48
C SER A 68 4.71 -8.25 8.77
N SER A 69 4.06 -7.88 9.87
CA SER A 69 4.69 -7.82 11.20
C SER A 69 5.22 -9.18 11.69
N SER A 70 4.68 -10.29 11.16
CA SER A 70 5.14 -11.65 11.44
C SER A 70 6.45 -12.03 10.74
N GLY A 71 7.03 -11.14 9.93
CA GLY A 71 8.31 -11.37 9.23
C GLY A 71 8.17 -12.12 7.89
N GLY A 72 6.96 -12.17 7.33
CA GLY A 72 6.68 -12.80 6.03
C GLY A 72 6.13 -11.81 5.00
N TRP A 73 5.87 -12.31 3.80
CA TRP A 73 5.32 -11.53 2.68
C TRP A 73 3.88 -11.93 2.37
N LEU A 74 2.99 -10.95 2.29
CA LEU A 74 1.59 -11.14 1.91
C LEU A 74 1.36 -10.60 0.50
N ARG A 75 0.67 -11.36 -0.36
CA ARG A 75 0.24 -10.86 -1.67
C ARG A 75 -1.07 -10.09 -1.53
N LEU A 76 -1.07 -8.88 -2.06
CA LEU A 76 -2.27 -8.08 -2.18
C LEU A 76 -2.39 -7.49 -3.58
N ALA A 77 -3.62 -7.15 -3.93
CA ALA A 77 -3.92 -6.21 -4.99
C ALA A 77 -4.20 -4.85 -4.36
N ALA A 78 -3.52 -3.82 -4.85
CA ALA A 78 -3.70 -2.44 -4.48
C ALA A 78 -4.30 -1.67 -5.66
N THR A 79 -5.30 -0.84 -5.39
CA THR A 79 -5.71 0.23 -6.31
C THR A 79 -5.47 1.57 -5.63
N MET A 80 -4.94 2.52 -6.38
CA MET A 80 -4.47 3.80 -5.89
C MET A 80 -5.18 4.91 -6.66
N THR A 81 -5.67 5.92 -5.95
CA THR A 81 -6.27 7.11 -6.55
C THR A 81 -5.72 8.36 -5.89
N SER A 82 -5.33 9.34 -6.69
CA SER A 82 -4.79 10.62 -6.22
C SER A 82 -5.89 11.68 -6.13
N HIS A 83 -6.01 12.33 -4.97
CA HIS A 83 -6.98 13.39 -4.70
C HIS A 83 -6.36 14.49 -3.83
N GLN A 84 -6.25 15.72 -4.35
CA GLN A 84 -5.89 16.92 -3.58
C GLN A 84 -4.72 16.74 -2.60
N GLN A 85 -3.57 16.25 -3.09
CA GLN A 85 -2.32 15.98 -2.33
C GLN A 85 -2.31 14.72 -1.44
N LEU A 86 -3.43 13.99 -1.37
CA LEU A 86 -3.49 12.68 -0.72
C LEU A 86 -3.67 11.58 -1.76
N ILE A 87 -3.19 10.39 -1.42
CA ILE A 87 -3.38 9.18 -2.22
C ILE A 87 -4.12 8.18 -1.35
N THR A 88 -5.27 7.72 -1.84
CA THR A 88 -6.04 6.65 -1.22
C THR A 88 -5.65 5.34 -1.86
N VAL A 89 -5.27 4.37 -1.06
CA VAL A 89 -4.91 3.02 -1.49
C VAL A 89 -5.93 2.04 -0.91
N LEU A 90 -6.61 1.31 -1.80
CA LEU A 90 -7.51 0.22 -1.45
C LEU A 90 -6.78 -1.10 -1.62
N CYS A 91 -6.78 -1.92 -0.57
CA CYS A 91 -6.04 -3.18 -0.55
C CYS A 91 -6.98 -4.38 -0.42
N GLU A 92 -6.75 -5.39 -1.25
CA GLU A 92 -7.42 -6.68 -1.23
C GLU A 92 -6.41 -7.83 -1.14
N ILE A 93 -6.65 -8.79 -0.24
CA ILE A 93 -5.81 -10.00 -0.17
C ILE A 93 -6.04 -10.83 -1.42
N ARG A 94 -4.95 -11.28 -2.04
CA ARG A 94 -4.99 -12.40 -2.98
C ARG A 94 -4.60 -13.66 -2.20
N LEU A 95 -5.59 -14.41 -1.73
CA LEU A 95 -5.33 -15.75 -1.18
C LEU A 95 -4.80 -16.62 -2.33
N ARG A 96 -3.80 -17.46 -2.05
CA ARG A 96 -3.40 -18.48 -3.01
C ARG A 96 -4.55 -19.48 -3.15
N ASP A 97 -5.02 -19.70 -4.37
CA ASP A 97 -5.73 -20.93 -4.71
C ASP A 97 -4.78 -22.13 -4.59
#